data_AF-A0A6A5DYE8-F1
#
_entry.id   AF-A0A6A5DYE8-F1
#
_cell.length_a   1.000
_cell.length_b   1.000
_cell.length_c   1.000
_cell.angle_alpha   90.00
_cell.angle_beta   90.00
_cell.angle_gamma   90.00
#
_symmetry.space_group_name_H-M   'P 1'
#
loop_
_entity.id
_entity.type
_entity.pdbx_description
1 polymer ?
#
loop_
_entity_poly.entity_id
_entity_poly.type
_entity_poly.pdbx_seq_one_letter_code
_entity_poly.pdbx_strand_id
1 'polypeptide(L)'
;MVCSNTADEDQPQVIGASQPVVAVLGCDVVLPCHVEPCLDVEELTVEWWRPDVPPDPEDPQSNYRYVHCYHDKQHEENMKKPAYAGRTEMFTDGLKHGNISLKINNVEQSDQGRYRCQIPQLGSASVIMLLVEPCSVTPTDPGDLQTPEPTDETDAKGGRLYLSVLILGLFACVLLIPAVGVGGYLLHRRYRNQNQN
;
A
#
# COMPACT_ATOMS: atom_id res chain seq x y z
N MET A 1 -37.67 -23.91 38.82
CA MET A 1 -36.30 -24.36 38.51
C MET A 1 -36.29 -24.75 37.04
N VAL A 2 -35.94 -23.81 36.16
CA VAL A 2 -35.77 -24.11 34.73
C VAL A 2 -34.28 -24.34 34.56
N CYS A 3 -33.91 -25.54 34.11
CA CYS A 3 -32.52 -25.88 33.86
C CYS A 3 -32.02 -25.05 32.68
N SER A 4 -31.01 -24.22 32.93
CA SER A 4 -30.23 -23.54 31.90
C SER A 4 -29.56 -24.60 31.02
N ASN A 5 -29.93 -24.64 29.75
CA ASN A 5 -29.19 -25.35 28.71
C ASN A 5 -29.01 -24.38 27.54
N THR A 6 -27.90 -23.64 27.57
CA THR A 6 -27.21 -23.22 26.36
C THR A 6 -25.77 -23.61 26.61
N ALA A 7 -25.34 -24.69 25.96
CA ALA A 7 -23.94 -24.87 25.69
C ALA A 7 -23.49 -23.58 25.00
N ASP A 8 -22.56 -22.87 25.64
CA ASP A 8 -21.88 -21.74 25.04
C ASP A 8 -21.05 -22.33 23.88
N GLU A 9 -21.64 -22.36 22.67
CA GLU A 9 -20.84 -22.52 21.46
C GLU A 9 -19.97 -21.29 21.38
N ASP A 10 -18.72 -21.42 21.81
CA ASP A 10 -17.73 -20.36 21.75
C ASP A 10 -17.57 -19.94 20.27
N GLN A 11 -18.22 -18.84 19.92
CA GLN A 11 -18.29 -18.38 18.53
C GLN A 11 -16.88 -17.96 18.10
N PRO A 12 -16.37 -18.40 16.93
CA PRO A 12 -15.02 -18.08 16.48
C PRO A 12 -14.71 -16.58 16.50
N GLN A 13 -13.62 -16.21 17.16
CA GLN A 13 -13.17 -14.83 17.31
C GLN A 13 -11.84 -14.58 16.61
N VAL A 14 -11.70 -13.40 16.04
CA VAL A 14 -10.44 -12.89 15.51
C VAL A 14 -9.66 -12.21 16.64
N ILE A 15 -8.47 -12.72 16.93
CA ILE A 15 -7.58 -12.29 17.99
C ILE A 15 -6.31 -11.67 17.38
N GLY A 16 -6.06 -10.40 17.67
CA GLY A 16 -4.85 -9.67 17.29
C GLY A 16 -3.90 -9.45 18.48
N ALA A 17 -2.75 -8.83 18.21
CA ALA A 17 -1.83 -8.40 19.27
C ALA A 17 -2.51 -7.50 20.31
N SER A 18 -2.36 -7.83 21.59
CA SER A 18 -2.86 -7.02 22.71
C SER A 18 -1.95 -5.84 23.06
N GLN A 19 -0.66 -5.94 22.69
CA GLN A 19 0.33 -4.89 22.86
C GLN A 19 0.75 -4.31 21.50
N PRO A 20 1.29 -3.08 21.46
CA PRO A 20 1.82 -2.51 20.23
C PRO A 20 2.92 -3.39 19.63
N VAL A 21 2.83 -3.64 18.33
CA VAL A 21 3.90 -4.26 17.55
C VAL A 21 4.89 -3.16 17.20
N VAL A 22 6.17 -3.37 17.49
CA VAL A 22 7.24 -2.42 17.18
C VAL A 22 7.95 -2.86 15.91
N ALA A 23 8.10 -1.93 14.97
CA ALA A 23 8.88 -2.11 13.75
C ALA A 23 10.00 -1.06 13.65
N VAL A 24 11.13 -1.46 13.07
CA VAL A 24 12.21 -0.54 12.74
C VAL A 24 12.01 -0.03 11.31
N LEU A 25 12.24 1.27 11.09
CA LEU A 25 12.21 1.87 9.75
C LEU A 25 13.07 1.08 8.76
N GLY A 26 12.49 0.77 7.60
CA GLY A 26 13.12 0.02 6.51
C GLY A 26 13.16 -1.50 6.71
N CYS A 27 12.77 -2.02 7.87
CA CYS A 27 12.68 -3.45 8.12
C CYS A 27 11.28 -3.98 7.81
N ASP A 28 11.14 -5.30 7.77
CA ASP A 28 9.84 -5.95 7.65
C ASP A 28 9.21 -6.12 9.03
N VAL A 29 7.88 -6.15 9.09
CA VAL A 29 7.11 -6.44 10.31
C VAL A 29 5.98 -7.42 10.02
N VAL A 30 5.64 -8.26 11.00
CA VAL A 30 4.43 -9.08 10.97
C VAL A 30 3.45 -8.55 12.00
N LEU A 31 2.24 -8.21 11.54
CA LEU A 31 1.10 -7.89 12.40
C LEU A 31 0.36 -9.20 12.70
N PRO A 32 0.45 -9.74 13.92
CA PRO A 32 -0.10 -11.05 14.22
C PRO A 32 -1.61 -10.95 14.42
N CYS A 33 -2.36 -11.80 13.70
CA CYS A 33 -3.80 -11.92 13.85
C CYS A 33 -4.22 -13.36 13.51
N HIS A 34 -5.09 -13.96 14.32
CA HIS A 34 -5.53 -15.34 14.15
C HIS A 34 -6.97 -15.56 14.63
N VAL A 35 -7.53 -16.74 14.34
CA VAL A 35 -8.88 -17.13 14.78
C VAL A 35 -8.80 -18.11 15.93
N GLU A 36 -9.60 -17.88 16.97
CA GLU A 36 -9.77 -18.78 18.12
C GLU A 36 -11.26 -19.17 18.28
N PRO A 37 -11.59 -20.46 18.41
CA PRO A 37 -10.71 -21.62 18.26
C PRO A 37 -10.15 -21.74 16.83
N CYS A 38 -9.04 -22.49 16.70
CA CYS A 38 -8.39 -22.72 15.41
C CYS A 38 -9.38 -23.31 14.39
N LEU A 39 -9.54 -22.62 13.27
CA LEU A 39 -10.48 -22.96 12.19
C LEU A 39 -9.80 -22.82 10.83
N ASP A 40 -10.16 -23.68 9.88
CA ASP A 40 -9.77 -23.50 8.48
C ASP A 40 -10.54 -22.32 7.87
N VAL A 41 -9.81 -21.26 7.52
CA VAL A 41 -10.36 -20.05 6.93
C VAL A 41 -9.84 -19.79 5.51
N GLU A 42 -9.26 -20.80 4.84
CA GLU A 42 -8.71 -20.67 3.49
C GLU A 42 -9.76 -20.21 2.45
N GLU A 43 -11.02 -20.59 2.66
CA GLU A 43 -12.17 -20.24 1.80
C GLU A 43 -12.87 -18.93 2.23
N LEU A 44 -12.44 -18.29 3.31
CA LEU A 44 -13.06 -17.07 3.82
C LEU A 44 -12.34 -15.81 3.33
N THR A 45 -13.06 -14.69 3.32
CA THR A 45 -12.48 -13.38 3.04
C THR A 45 -11.70 -12.91 4.26
N VAL A 46 -10.47 -12.46 4.05
CA VAL A 46 -9.66 -11.81 5.08
C VAL A 46 -9.34 -10.40 4.65
N GLU A 47 -9.71 -9.44 5.47
CA GLU A 47 -9.51 -8.03 5.18
C GLU A 47 -8.61 -7.36 6.22
N TRP A 48 -7.66 -6.59 5.72
CA TRP A 48 -6.84 -5.68 6.50
C TRP A 48 -7.04 -4.24 6.04
N TRP A 49 -7.41 -3.35 6.95
CA TRP A 49 -7.57 -1.93 6.66
C TRP A 49 -7.16 -1.02 7.81
N ARG A 50 -6.92 0.25 7.49
CA ARG A 50 -6.50 1.31 8.42
C ARG A 50 -7.72 2.09 8.93
N PRO A 51 -8.22 1.82 10.16
CA PRO A 51 -9.36 2.57 10.72
C PRO A 51 -9.04 4.00 11.14
N ASP A 52 -7.76 4.34 11.29
CA ASP A 52 -7.27 5.65 11.68
C ASP A 52 -7.09 6.61 10.51
N VAL A 53 -7.05 6.11 9.27
CA VAL A 53 -6.96 6.94 8.07
C VAL A 53 -8.38 7.36 7.65
N PRO A 54 -8.68 8.67 7.56
CA PRO A 54 -9.98 9.11 7.07
C PRO A 54 -10.18 8.75 5.59
N PRO A 55 -11.43 8.58 5.12
CA PRO A 55 -11.73 8.44 3.70
C PRO A 55 -11.19 9.64 2.91
N ASP A 56 -10.89 9.41 1.64
CA ASP A 56 -10.57 10.51 0.73
C ASP A 56 -11.80 11.43 0.60
N PRO A 57 -11.69 12.74 0.88
CA PRO A 57 -12.83 13.65 0.72
C PRO A 57 -13.27 13.82 -0.74
N GLU A 58 -12.38 13.61 -1.72
CA GLU A 58 -12.69 13.69 -3.15
C GLU A 58 -13.31 12.38 -3.67
N ASP A 59 -13.02 11.26 -3.01
CA ASP A 59 -13.65 9.97 -3.26
C ASP A 59 -13.99 9.22 -1.95
N PRO A 60 -15.12 9.58 -1.31
CA PRO A 60 -15.54 9.00 -0.03
C PRO A 60 -15.89 7.51 -0.10
N GLN A 61 -16.17 7.01 -1.30
CA GLN A 61 -16.46 5.58 -1.54
C GLN A 61 -15.18 4.80 -1.86
N SER A 62 -14.06 5.49 -2.01
CA SER A 62 -12.81 4.84 -2.32
C SER A 62 -12.36 3.92 -1.21
N ASN A 63 -11.91 2.73 -1.61
CA ASN A 63 -11.30 1.72 -0.75
C ASN A 63 -9.87 2.13 -0.32
N TYR A 64 -9.55 3.43 -0.27
CA TYR A 64 -8.23 3.97 0.09
C TYR A 64 -7.82 3.68 1.54
N ARG A 65 -8.48 2.80 2.28
CA ARG A 65 -8.05 2.36 3.62
C ARG A 65 -7.59 0.90 3.63
N TYR A 66 -7.81 0.16 2.54
CA TYR A 66 -7.42 -1.24 2.45
C TYR A 66 -5.90 -1.39 2.32
N VAL A 67 -5.36 -2.22 3.19
CA VAL A 67 -3.95 -2.59 3.24
C VAL A 67 -3.73 -3.90 2.48
N HIS A 68 -4.64 -4.86 2.66
CA HIS A 68 -4.62 -6.15 2.00
C HIS A 68 -6.02 -6.78 2.03
N CYS A 69 -6.39 -7.49 0.96
CA CYS A 69 -7.62 -8.27 0.88
C CYS A 69 -7.28 -9.62 0.25
N TYR A 70 -7.70 -10.70 0.92
CA TYR A 70 -7.67 -12.05 0.40
C TYR A 70 -9.11 -12.52 0.23
N HIS A 71 -9.48 -12.89 -1.00
CA HIS A 71 -10.82 -13.31 -1.39
C HIS A 71 -10.72 -14.30 -2.56
N ASP A 72 -11.60 -15.32 -2.61
CA ASP A 72 -11.62 -16.34 -3.67
C ASP A 72 -10.24 -16.96 -3.98
N LYS A 73 -9.48 -17.23 -2.92
CA LYS A 73 -8.09 -17.74 -2.96
C LYS A 73 -7.10 -16.88 -3.72
N GLN A 74 -7.40 -15.59 -3.86
CA GLN A 74 -6.59 -14.63 -4.59
C GLN A 74 -6.35 -13.38 -3.73
N HIS A 75 -5.25 -12.69 -4.00
CA HIS A 75 -4.96 -11.38 -3.41
C HIS A 75 -5.53 -10.29 -4.31
N GLU A 76 -6.40 -9.46 -3.78
CA GLU A 76 -7.03 -8.39 -4.56
C GLU A 76 -6.12 -7.16 -4.61
N GLU A 77 -5.32 -7.06 -5.68
CA GLU A 77 -4.40 -5.94 -5.87
C GLU A 77 -5.12 -4.61 -6.13
N ASN A 78 -6.29 -4.64 -6.78
CA ASN A 78 -7.04 -3.44 -7.17
C ASN A 78 -7.62 -2.66 -5.97
N MET A 79 -7.75 -3.31 -4.80
CA MET A 79 -8.31 -2.67 -3.62
C MET A 79 -7.25 -2.03 -2.73
N LYS A 80 -5.96 -2.32 -2.94
CA LYS A 80 -4.89 -1.84 -2.07
C LYS A 80 -4.63 -0.35 -2.28
N LYS A 81 -4.40 0.37 -1.18
CA LYS A 81 -3.81 1.71 -1.22
C LYS A 81 -2.46 1.63 -1.97
N PRO A 82 -2.14 2.58 -2.87
CA PRO A 82 -0.85 2.56 -3.58
C PRO A 82 0.38 2.43 -2.68
N ALA A 83 0.32 2.99 -1.46
CA ALA A 83 1.38 2.91 -0.45
C ALA A 83 1.71 1.47 0.03
N TYR A 84 0.79 0.51 -0.15
CA TYR A 84 0.95 -0.89 0.27
C TYR A 84 1.14 -1.85 -0.91
N ALA A 85 1.03 -1.37 -2.16
CA ALA A 85 1.20 -2.19 -3.34
C ALA A 85 2.60 -2.83 -3.38
N GLY A 86 2.66 -4.16 -3.53
CA GLY A 86 3.92 -4.91 -3.52
C GLY A 86 4.66 -4.97 -2.18
N ARG A 87 4.08 -4.40 -1.10
CA ARG A 87 4.70 -4.39 0.24
C ARG A 87 4.00 -5.30 1.24
N THR A 88 2.85 -5.89 0.90
CA THR A 88 2.05 -6.68 1.84
C THR A 88 1.86 -8.13 1.41
N GLU A 89 2.04 -9.05 2.35
CA GLU A 89 1.96 -10.50 2.14
C GLU A 89 1.18 -11.18 3.27
N MET A 90 0.37 -12.18 2.94
CA MET A 90 -0.31 -13.04 3.92
C MET A 90 0.28 -14.46 3.90
N PHE A 91 0.21 -15.14 5.04
CA PHE A 91 0.64 -16.53 5.18
C PHE A 91 -0.46 -17.49 4.73
N THR A 92 -0.60 -17.70 3.42
CA THR A 92 -1.69 -18.51 2.84
C THR A 92 -1.76 -19.94 3.40
N ASP A 93 -0.63 -20.61 3.59
CA ASP A 93 -0.57 -21.93 4.24
C ASP A 93 -1.04 -21.91 5.70
N GLY A 94 -0.98 -20.75 6.35
CA GLY A 94 -1.45 -20.53 7.71
C GLY A 94 -2.98 -20.44 7.82
N LEU A 95 -3.70 -20.16 6.74
CA LEU A 95 -5.16 -19.99 6.75
C LEU A 95 -5.90 -21.26 7.17
N LYS A 96 -5.35 -22.44 6.85
CA LYS A 96 -5.89 -23.75 7.28
C LYS A 96 -5.91 -23.93 8.80
N HIS A 97 -5.15 -23.09 9.51
CA HIS A 97 -4.99 -23.12 10.95
C HIS A 97 -5.41 -21.78 11.59
N GLY A 98 -6.20 -20.98 10.88
CA GLY A 98 -6.74 -19.72 11.38
C GLY A 98 -5.72 -18.58 11.46
N ASN A 99 -4.51 -18.72 10.91
CA ASN A 99 -3.52 -17.64 10.91
C ASN A 99 -3.81 -16.66 9.77
N ILE A 100 -4.23 -15.45 10.11
CA ILE A 100 -4.54 -14.36 9.18
C ILE A 100 -3.56 -13.18 9.32
N SER A 101 -2.37 -13.44 9.84
CA SER A 101 -1.33 -12.43 10.07
C SER A 101 -0.88 -11.79 8.75
N LEU A 102 -0.51 -10.51 8.83
CA LEU A 102 -0.08 -9.73 7.68
C LEU A 102 1.39 -9.34 7.84
N LYS A 103 2.20 -9.62 6.83
CA LYS A 103 3.56 -9.07 6.71
C LYS A 103 3.51 -7.76 5.93
N ILE A 104 4.21 -6.74 6.42
CA ILE A 104 4.48 -5.48 5.72
C ILE A 104 6.00 -5.38 5.53
N ASN A 105 6.44 -5.28 4.27
CA ASN A 105 7.83 -5.18 3.87
C ASN A 105 8.29 -3.71 3.82
N ASN A 106 9.55 -3.48 4.16
CA ASN A 106 10.20 -2.17 4.11
C ASN A 106 9.37 -1.07 4.79
N VAL A 107 9.13 -1.19 6.09
CA VAL A 107 8.27 -0.31 6.89
C VAL A 107 8.68 1.16 6.79
N GLU A 108 7.70 2.03 6.56
CA GLU A 108 7.84 3.48 6.49
C GLU A 108 7.23 4.15 7.74
N GLN A 109 7.62 5.40 8.02
CA GLN A 109 7.06 6.15 9.15
C GLN A 109 5.54 6.34 9.03
N SER A 110 5.04 6.42 7.79
CA SER A 110 3.62 6.52 7.42
C SER A 110 2.82 5.27 7.78
N ASP A 111 3.47 4.12 7.95
CA ASP A 111 2.82 2.87 8.34
C ASP A 111 2.47 2.86 9.84
N GLN A 112 3.03 3.74 10.66
CA GLN A 112 2.64 3.83 12.06
C GLN A 112 1.14 4.08 12.19
N GLY A 113 0.47 3.32 13.08
CA GLY A 113 -0.96 3.50 13.30
C GLY A 113 -1.74 2.24 13.62
N ARG A 114 -3.06 2.34 13.51
CA ARG A 114 -3.99 1.25 13.82
C ARG A 114 -4.30 0.44 12.57
N TYR A 115 -4.30 -0.88 12.72
CA TYR A 115 -4.66 -1.83 11.68
C TYR A 115 -5.79 -2.71 12.18
N ARG A 116 -6.85 -2.87 11.38
CA ARG A 116 -7.94 -3.80 11.68
C ARG A 116 -7.82 -5.03 10.79
N CYS A 117 -7.76 -6.21 11.40
CA CYS A 117 -7.92 -7.49 10.73
C CYS A 117 -9.33 -8.01 10.99
N GLN A 118 -10.00 -8.54 9.97
CA GLN A 118 -11.35 -9.08 10.13
C GLN A 118 -11.66 -10.21 9.14
N ILE A 119 -12.60 -11.06 9.55
CA ILE A 119 -13.24 -12.06 8.71
C ILE A 119 -14.74 -11.73 8.68
N PRO A 120 -15.24 -11.07 7.63
CA PRO A 120 -16.63 -10.61 7.57
C PRO A 120 -17.65 -11.75 7.78
N GLN A 121 -17.37 -12.94 7.24
CA GLN A 121 -18.21 -14.13 7.37
C GLN A 121 -18.41 -14.59 8.82
N LEU A 122 -17.43 -14.32 9.70
CA LEU A 122 -17.51 -14.64 11.13
C LEU A 122 -18.07 -13.48 11.96
N GLY A 123 -18.21 -12.28 11.37
CA GLY A 123 -18.59 -11.07 12.09
C GLY A 123 -17.57 -10.65 13.15
N SER A 124 -16.33 -11.15 13.08
CA SER A 124 -15.30 -10.93 14.09
C SER A 124 -14.08 -10.19 13.52
N ALA A 125 -13.46 -9.38 14.38
CA ALA A 125 -12.36 -8.50 14.02
C ALA A 125 -11.51 -8.13 15.23
N SER A 126 -10.24 -7.81 14.99
CA SER A 126 -9.34 -7.24 16.00
C SER A 126 -8.64 -5.99 15.48
N VAL A 127 -8.10 -5.18 16.39
CA VAL A 127 -7.34 -3.97 16.04
C VAL A 127 -5.97 -4.02 16.71
N ILE A 128 -4.95 -3.88 15.90
CA ILE A 128 -3.53 -3.93 16.27
C ILE A 128 -2.94 -2.54 16.12
N MET A 129 -2.03 -2.18 17.03
CA MET A 129 -1.26 -0.94 16.98
C MET A 129 0.15 -1.23 16.47
N LEU A 130 0.58 -0.55 15.40
CA LEU A 130 1.96 -0.57 14.91
C LEU A 130 2.67 0.71 15.35
N LEU A 131 3.78 0.56 16.08
CA LEU A 131 4.71 1.63 16.44
C LEU A 131 5.96 1.51 15.54
N VAL A 132 6.37 2.63 14.93
CA VAL A 132 7.55 2.64 14.06
C VAL A 132 8.66 3.42 14.74
N GLU A 133 9.79 2.76 14.95
CA GLU A 133 10.98 3.32 15.57
C GLU A 133 12.05 3.62 14.52
N PRO A 134 12.81 4.72 14.68
CA PRO A 134 13.91 5.04 13.80
C PRO A 134 15.03 4.01 13.94
N CYS A 135 15.77 3.77 12.86
CA CYS A 135 17.00 2.99 12.93
C CYS A 135 18.00 3.74 13.82
N SER A 136 18.20 3.25 15.05
CA SER A 136 19.19 3.82 15.96
C SER A 136 20.57 3.28 15.61
N VAL A 137 21.28 4.00 14.74
CA VAL A 137 22.75 3.85 14.67
C VAL A 137 23.28 4.50 15.95
N THR A 138 23.61 3.71 16.96
CA THR A 138 24.37 4.22 18.09
C THR A 138 25.78 4.49 17.58
N PRO A 139 26.29 5.74 17.62
CA PRO A 139 27.71 5.97 17.43
C PRO A 139 28.40 5.22 18.57
N THR A 140 29.04 4.11 18.25
CA THR A 140 29.98 3.49 19.18
C THR A 140 31.12 4.50 19.33
N ASP A 141 31.42 4.85 20.58
CA ASP A 141 32.34 5.90 21.04
C ASP A 141 33.57 6.12 20.12
N PRO A 142 33.96 7.38 19.79
CA PRO A 142 34.96 7.68 18.78
C PRO A 142 36.37 7.59 19.35
N GLY A 143 37.06 6.48 19.05
CA GLY A 143 38.46 6.24 19.36
C GLY A 143 39.27 5.92 18.10
N ASP A 144 39.66 6.99 17.41
CA ASP A 144 40.87 7.14 16.57
C ASP A 144 41.06 6.23 15.32
N LEU A 145 40.76 6.81 14.15
CA LEU A 145 41.61 6.68 12.96
C LEU A 145 41.34 7.87 12.03
N GLN A 146 42.19 8.90 12.14
CA GLN A 146 42.31 9.94 11.12
C GLN A 146 42.72 9.31 9.78
N THR A 147 41.98 9.55 8.70
CA THR A 147 42.50 9.53 7.31
C THR A 147 41.55 10.39 6.43
N PRO A 148 42.05 11.17 5.46
CA PRO A 148 41.51 12.47 5.09
C PRO A 148 40.26 12.42 4.21
N GLU A 149 39.50 13.51 4.31
CA GLU A 149 38.45 13.98 3.41
C GLU A 149 38.82 13.79 1.92
N PRO A 150 38.02 13.04 1.14
CA PRO A 150 37.92 13.24 -0.29
C PRO A 150 36.84 14.29 -0.54
N THR A 151 37.26 15.52 -0.84
CA THR A 151 36.42 16.48 -1.55
C THR A 151 36.08 15.89 -2.91
N ASP A 152 34.83 15.49 -3.11
CA ASP A 152 34.25 15.31 -4.44
C ASP A 152 32.91 16.04 -4.51
N GLU A 153 32.97 17.31 -4.93
CA GLU A 153 31.81 18.04 -5.40
C GLU A 153 31.34 17.43 -6.72
N THR A 154 30.39 16.50 -6.68
CA THR A 154 29.70 16.07 -7.90
C THR A 154 28.54 17.03 -8.21
N ASP A 155 28.80 17.90 -9.19
CA ASP A 155 27.92 18.90 -9.79
C ASP A 155 26.51 18.37 -10.13
N ALA A 156 25.52 18.72 -9.31
CA ALA A 156 24.10 18.58 -9.61
C ALA A 156 23.62 19.62 -10.65
N LYS A 157 24.20 19.60 -11.87
CA LYS A 157 23.69 20.37 -13.02
C LYS A 157 22.97 19.53 -14.08
N GLY A 158 23.04 18.21 -13.98
CA GLY A 158 22.39 17.29 -14.94
C GLY A 158 20.86 17.36 -14.96
N GLY A 159 20.20 17.56 -13.80
CA GLY A 159 18.74 17.56 -13.73
C GLY A 159 18.05 18.83 -14.23
N ARG A 160 18.74 19.98 -14.14
CA ARG A 160 18.17 21.29 -14.47
C ARG A 160 18.15 21.54 -15.99
N LEU A 161 19.19 21.10 -16.69
CA LEU A 161 19.20 21.10 -18.16
C LEU A 161 18.21 20.06 -18.71
N TYR A 162 18.16 18.86 -18.15
CA TYR A 162 17.27 17.80 -18.65
C TYR A 162 15.79 18.18 -18.54
N LEU A 163 15.39 18.76 -17.40
CA LEU A 163 14.03 19.25 -17.20
C LEU A 163 13.69 20.40 -18.16
N SER A 164 14.64 21.32 -18.42
CA SER A 164 14.42 22.41 -19.39
C SER A 164 14.26 21.91 -20.84
N VAL A 165 15.00 20.86 -21.23
CA VAL A 165 14.89 20.22 -22.55
C VAL A 165 13.56 19.47 -22.68
N LEU A 166 13.10 18.78 -21.64
CA LEU A 166 11.80 18.11 -21.63
C LEU A 166 10.63 19.10 -21.76
N ILE A 167 10.68 20.23 -21.04
CA ILE A 167 9.64 21.28 -21.11
C ILE A 167 9.59 21.91 -22.50
N LEU A 168 10.75 22.27 -23.09
CA LEU A 168 10.82 22.83 -24.43
C LEU A 168 10.35 21.83 -25.51
N GLY A 169 10.68 20.56 -25.36
CA GLY A 169 10.20 19.48 -26.25
C GLY A 169 8.69 19.30 -26.20
N LEU A 170 8.09 19.26 -25.01
CA LEU A 170 6.63 19.14 -24.85
C LEU A 170 5.89 20.35 -25.45
N PHE A 171 6.36 21.57 -25.20
CA PHE A 171 5.77 22.78 -25.78
C PHE A 171 5.85 22.78 -27.32
N ALA A 172 6.97 22.35 -27.90
CA ALA A 172 7.11 22.23 -29.35
C ALA A 172 6.14 21.18 -29.92
N CYS A 173 5.99 20.02 -29.28
CA CYS A 173 5.05 18.99 -29.72
C CYS A 173 3.58 19.46 -29.65
N VAL A 174 3.18 20.13 -28.56
CA VAL A 174 1.80 20.62 -28.38
C VAL A 174 1.44 21.71 -29.39
N LEU A 175 2.39 22.47 -29.93
CA LEU A 175 2.13 23.48 -30.97
C LEU A 175 2.21 22.93 -32.40
N LEU A 176 3.10 21.96 -32.66
CA LEU A 176 3.26 21.38 -33.99
C LEU A 176 2.14 20.40 -34.36
N ILE A 177 1.63 19.61 -33.40
CA ILE A 177 0.54 18.64 -33.63
C ILE A 177 -0.75 19.34 -34.12
N PRO A 178 -1.26 20.42 -33.48
CA PRO A 178 -2.43 21.11 -33.99
C PRO A 178 -2.14 21.89 -35.28
N ALA A 179 -0.94 22.42 -35.50
CA ALA A 179 -0.62 23.11 -36.75
C ALA A 179 -0.62 22.16 -37.96
N VAL A 180 -0.02 20.97 -37.82
CA VAL A 180 -0.03 19.93 -38.86
C VAL A 180 -1.41 19.31 -38.99
N GLY A 181 -2.11 19.07 -37.88
CA GLY A 181 -3.48 18.55 -37.87
C GLY A 181 -4.48 19.49 -38.53
N VAL A 182 -4.46 20.78 -38.18
CA VAL A 182 -5.33 21.81 -38.76
C VAL A 182 -4.93 22.08 -40.21
N GLY A 183 -3.63 22.22 -40.51
CA GLY A 183 -3.15 22.39 -41.88
C GLY A 183 -3.54 21.22 -42.79
N GLY A 184 -3.31 19.99 -42.33
CA GLY A 184 -3.71 18.76 -43.00
C GLY A 184 -5.22 18.65 -43.15
N TYR A 185 -6.00 18.99 -42.11
CA TYR A 185 -7.47 19.00 -42.17
C TYR A 185 -8.02 20.02 -43.17
N LEU A 186 -7.44 21.23 -43.20
CA LEU A 186 -7.83 22.29 -44.14
C LEU A 186 -7.46 21.92 -45.58
N LEU A 187 -6.29 21.31 -45.81
CA LEU A 187 -5.88 20.81 -47.12
C LEU A 187 -6.76 19.64 -47.57
N HIS A 188 -7.04 18.69 -46.68
CA HIS A 188 -7.94 17.57 -46.95
C HIS A 188 -9.36 18.06 -47.27
N ARG A 189 -9.87 19.06 -46.53
CA ARG A 189 -11.17 19.69 -46.81
C ARG A 189 -11.20 20.39 -48.16
N ARG A 190 -10.12 21.09 -48.55
CA ARG A 190 -10.00 21.70 -49.89
C ARG A 190 -9.96 20.66 -51.00
N TYR A 191 -9.17 19.60 -50.82
CA TYR A 191 -9.09 18.49 -51.76
C TYR A 191 -10.47 17.82 -51.97
N ARG A 192 -11.18 17.55 -50.87
CA ARG A 192 -12.54 16.99 -50.93
C ARG A 192 -13.53 17.90 -51.67
N ASN A 193 -13.45 19.22 -51.47
CA ASN A 193 -14.32 20.17 -52.16
C ASN A 193 -14.01 20.27 -53.66
N GLN A 194 -12.76 20.08 -54.09
CA GLN A 194 -12.41 20.06 -55.52
C GLN A 194 -12.85 18.77 -56.23
N ASN A 195 -12.92 17.65 -55.51
CA ASN A 195 -13.35 16.36 -56.08
C ASN A 195 -14.88 16.13 -56.06
N GLN A 196 -15.68 17.10 -55.59
CA GLN A 196 -17.16 17.05 -55.61
C GLN A 196 -17.79 18.02 -56.62
N ASN A 197 -16.99 18.59 -57.53
CA ASN A 197 -17.43 19.53 -58.56
C ASN A 197 -16.85 19.15 -59.93
#